data_AF-A0A0G1ZGS7-F1
#
_entry.id   AF-A0A0G1ZGS7-F1
#
_cell.length_a   1.000
_cell.length_b   1.000
_cell.length_c   1.000
_cell.angle_alpha   90.00
_cell.angle_beta   90.00
_cell.angle_gamma   90.00
#
_symmetry.space_group_name_H-M   'P 1'
#
loop_
_entity.id
_entity.type
_entity.pdbx_description
1 polymer ?
#
loop_
_entity_poly.entity_id
_entity_poly.type
_entity_poly.pdbx_seq_one_letter_code
_entity_poly.pdbx_strand_id
1 'polypeptide(L)'
;MDINENFSPAPQSGSDGKSQIREEAPRHYYGDVTRRLFIAGGIIVLVGMPFFADYLKQMVALSALGVIAIALIAGFANPRSRNVQILLLLVSSAAVLFFESYAAYLYSTVPLEGRGLLFVAATQILAIIFFLALYFSAKTVRGMSPRAR
;
A
#
# COMPACT_ATOMS: atom_id res chain seq x y z
N MET A 1 -55.99 46.07 32.63
CA MET A 1 -54.62 46.57 32.85
C MET A 1 -53.82 45.38 33.37
N ASP A 2 -53.65 44.31 32.57
CA ASP A 2 -52.77 44.21 31.37
C ASP A 2 -51.32 44.57 31.79
N ILE A 3 -50.26 43.79 31.56
CA ILE A 3 -49.99 42.82 30.49
C ILE A 3 -48.81 41.91 30.91
N ASN A 4 -48.91 40.65 30.47
CA ASN A 4 -47.88 39.64 30.20
C ASN A 4 -46.44 40.13 29.91
N GLU A 5 -45.42 39.54 30.54
CA GLU A 5 -44.17 39.10 29.89
C GLU A 5 -43.62 37.80 30.51
N ASN A 6 -44.11 36.70 29.96
CA ASN A 6 -43.31 35.55 29.49
C ASN A 6 -41.78 35.60 29.71
N PHE A 7 -41.29 34.92 30.75
CA PHE A 7 -39.94 34.33 30.73
C PHE A 7 -40.02 32.87 31.16
N SER A 8 -40.43 32.03 30.21
CA SER A 8 -40.15 30.60 30.24
C SER A 8 -38.79 30.39 29.57
N PRO A 9 -37.69 30.09 30.29
CA PRO A 9 -36.48 29.64 29.62
C PRO A 9 -36.79 28.29 28.98
N ALA A 10 -36.72 28.28 27.63
CA ALA A 10 -36.90 27.10 26.80
C ALA A 10 -36.09 25.89 27.32
N PRO A 11 -36.57 24.65 27.08
CA PRO A 11 -35.76 23.47 27.32
C PRO A 11 -34.46 23.62 26.50
N GLN A 12 -33.32 23.45 27.16
CA GLN A 12 -32.00 23.45 26.51
C GLN A 12 -31.90 22.23 25.59
N SER A 13 -32.51 22.35 24.41
CA SER A 13 -32.22 21.56 23.23
C SER A 13 -31.00 22.20 22.56
N GLY A 14 -29.80 21.72 22.88
CA GLY A 14 -28.62 22.31 22.26
C GLY A 14 -27.26 21.86 22.79
N SER A 15 -26.94 20.58 22.64
CA SER A 15 -25.70 20.22 21.94
C SER A 15 -25.77 18.76 21.58
N ASP A 16 -26.37 18.52 20.41
CA ASP A 16 -26.00 17.47 19.48
C ASP A 16 -25.10 16.39 20.08
N GLY A 17 -25.75 15.31 20.50
CA GLY A 17 -25.19 13.97 20.56
C GLY A 17 -24.75 13.48 19.17
N LYS A 18 -24.01 14.32 18.42
CA LYS A 18 -22.94 13.87 17.52
C LYS A 18 -21.84 13.32 18.43
N SER A 19 -22.20 12.25 19.15
CA SER A 19 -21.38 11.06 19.21
C SER A 19 -20.82 10.93 17.80
N GLN A 20 -19.60 11.42 17.67
CA GLN A 20 -18.81 11.22 16.48
C GLN A 20 -18.90 9.72 16.33
N ILE A 21 -19.71 9.28 15.37
CA ILE A 21 -19.53 7.98 14.76
C ILE A 21 -18.15 8.16 14.16
N ARG A 22 -17.12 7.97 14.99
CA ARG A 22 -15.82 7.53 14.55
C ARG A 22 -16.22 6.34 13.72
N GLU A 23 -16.26 6.53 12.40
CA GLU A 23 -16.35 5.42 11.46
C GLU A 23 -15.22 4.52 11.92
N GLU A 24 -15.57 3.51 12.72
CA GLU A 24 -14.60 2.55 13.22
C GLU A 24 -14.02 1.94 11.96
N ALA A 25 -12.79 2.32 11.64
CA ALA A 25 -12.07 1.77 10.51
C ALA A 25 -12.26 0.25 10.60
N PRO A 26 -12.83 -0.39 9.55
CA PRO A 26 -13.30 -1.76 9.66
C PRO A 26 -12.17 -2.60 10.26
N ARG A 27 -12.49 -3.35 11.32
CA ARG A 27 -11.56 -4.03 12.26
C ARG A 27 -10.53 -4.97 11.61
N HIS A 28 -10.51 -5.08 10.28
CA HIS A 28 -9.66 -5.92 9.43
C HIS A 28 -9.11 -5.17 8.18
N TYR A 29 -8.97 -3.84 8.22
CA TYR A 29 -8.34 -3.07 7.15
C TYR A 29 -6.81 -3.05 7.30
N TYR A 30 -6.09 -3.76 6.42
CA TYR A 30 -4.62 -3.74 6.35
C TYR A 30 -4.09 -3.03 5.09
N GLY A 31 -4.95 -2.35 4.33
CA GLY A 31 -4.58 -1.64 3.10
C GLY A 31 -3.55 -0.52 3.34
N ASP A 32 -3.56 0.12 4.51
CA ASP A 32 -2.55 1.12 4.89
C ASP A 32 -1.15 0.52 5.02
N VAL A 33 -1.05 -0.72 5.52
CA VAL A 33 0.24 -1.43 5.66
C VAL A 33 0.77 -1.77 4.27
N THR A 34 -0.07 -2.30 3.38
CA THR A 34 0.27 -2.56 1.98
C THR A 34 0.78 -1.29 1.29
N ARG A 35 0.10 -0.14 1.47
CA ARG A 35 0.56 1.14 0.91
C ARG A 35 1.95 1.54 1.39
N ARG A 36 2.22 1.43 2.69
CA ARG A 36 3.55 1.74 3.26
C ARG A 36 4.64 0.83 2.68
N LEU A 37 4.35 -0.46 2.50
CA LEU A 37 5.27 -1.42 1.89
C LEU A 37 5.55 -1.07 0.41
N PHE A 38 4.53 -0.68 -0.35
CA PHE A 38 4.69 -0.22 -1.73
C PHE A 38 5.58 1.03 -1.83
N ILE A 39 5.36 2.01 -0.95
CA ILE A 39 6.19 3.23 -0.90
C ILE A 39 7.63 2.88 -0.52
N ALA A 40 7.83 2.04 0.50
CA ALA A 40 9.16 1.60 0.92
C ALA A 40 9.91 0.90 -0.21
N GLY A 41 9.25 -0.05 -0.90
CA GLY A 41 9.82 -0.73 -2.07
C GLY A 41 10.18 0.26 -3.19
N GLY A 42 9.29 1.22 -3.49
CA GLY A 42 9.54 2.27 -4.48
C GLY A 42 10.75 3.14 -4.14
N ILE A 43 10.91 3.52 -2.88
CA ILE A 43 12.09 4.27 -2.41
C ILE A 43 13.37 3.46 -2.61
N ILE A 44 13.36 2.17 -2.29
CA ILE A 44 14.55 1.31 -2.48
C ILE A 44 14.93 1.24 -3.96
N VAL A 45 13.96 1.08 -4.88
CA VAL A 45 14.28 1.11 -6.31
C VAL A 45 14.84 2.47 -6.72
N LEU A 46 14.18 3.56 -6.34
CA LEU A 46 14.54 4.91 -6.77
C LEU A 46 15.95 5.30 -6.28
N VAL A 47 16.24 5.02 -5.01
CA VAL A 47 17.55 5.29 -4.42
C VAL A 47 18.59 4.30 -4.93
N GLY A 48 18.24 3.02 -5.11
CA GLY A 48 19.16 1.99 -5.59
C GLY A 48 19.54 2.12 -7.06
N MET A 49 18.66 2.68 -7.90
CA MET A 49 18.84 2.79 -9.35
C MET A 49 20.19 3.41 -9.77
N PRO A 50 20.62 4.59 -9.26
CA PRO A 50 21.90 5.17 -9.64
C PRO A 50 23.10 4.30 -9.22
N PHE A 51 23.00 3.53 -8.14
CA PHE A 51 24.09 2.69 -7.66
C PHE A 51 24.25 1.38 -8.43
N PHE A 52 23.20 0.94 -9.12
CA PHE A 52 23.19 -0.35 -9.83
C PHE A 52 22.95 -0.21 -11.34
N ALA A 53 23.00 1.01 -11.89
CA ALA A 53 22.71 1.30 -13.30
C ALA A 53 23.46 0.39 -14.28
N ASP A 54 24.70 -0.02 -13.95
CA ASP A 54 25.53 -0.93 -14.75
C ASP A 54 24.91 -2.34 -14.91
N TYR A 55 24.22 -2.83 -13.87
CA TYR A 55 23.52 -4.11 -13.86
C TYR A 55 22.13 -4.04 -14.48
N LEU A 56 21.53 -2.83 -14.54
CA LEU A 56 20.19 -2.64 -15.09
C LEU A 56 20.16 -2.43 -16.62
N LYS A 57 21.30 -2.41 -17.34
CA LYS A 57 21.39 -2.02 -18.77
C LYS A 57 20.30 -2.55 -19.70
N GLN A 58 19.73 -3.74 -19.43
CA GLN A 58 18.68 -4.35 -20.26
C GLN A 58 17.24 -4.16 -19.72
N MET A 59 17.07 -3.70 -18.47
CA MET A 59 15.79 -3.61 -17.74
C MET A 59 15.57 -2.25 -17.02
N VAL A 60 16.42 -1.24 -17.22
CA VAL A 60 16.30 0.11 -16.58
C VAL A 60 14.92 0.71 -16.82
N ALA A 61 14.41 0.63 -18.06
CA ALA A 61 13.13 1.23 -18.41
C ALA A 61 11.94 0.50 -17.79
N LEU A 62 11.99 -0.84 -17.73
CA LEU A 62 10.90 -1.66 -17.18
C LEU A 62 10.79 -1.50 -15.66
N SER A 63 11.93 -1.38 -14.97
CA SER A 63 11.99 -1.14 -13.52
C SER A 63 11.53 0.28 -13.15
N ALA A 64 11.92 1.31 -13.91
CA ALA A 64 11.44 2.68 -13.71
C ALA A 64 9.93 2.80 -13.92
N LEU A 65 9.42 2.22 -15.01
CA LEU A 65 7.99 2.18 -15.31
C LEU A 65 7.21 1.35 -14.27
N GLY A 66 7.80 0.27 -13.78
CA GLY A 66 7.26 -0.54 -12.69
C GLY A 66 7.08 0.28 -11.41
N VAL A 67 8.10 1.06 -11.00
CA VAL A 67 8.03 1.95 -9.83
C VAL A 67 6.97 3.02 -10.01
N ILE A 68 6.87 3.63 -11.19
CA ILE A 68 5.86 4.65 -11.47
C ILE A 68 4.46 4.04 -11.45
N ALA A 69 4.25 2.87 -12.05
CA ALA A 69 2.97 2.16 -12.01
C ALA A 69 2.59 1.77 -10.57
N ILE A 70 3.55 1.25 -9.79
CA ILE A 70 3.38 0.92 -8.37
C ILE A 70 3.04 2.17 -7.55
N ALA A 71 3.72 3.30 -7.78
CA ALA A 71 3.49 4.57 -7.10
C ALA A 71 2.14 5.21 -7.47
N LEU A 72 1.75 5.16 -8.75
CA LEU A 72 0.47 5.66 -9.21
C LEU A 72 -0.68 4.81 -8.67
N ILE A 73 -0.56 3.49 -8.71
CA ILE A 73 -1.58 2.58 -8.17
C ILE A 73 -1.66 2.72 -6.64
N ALA A 74 -0.53 2.85 -5.96
CA ALA A 74 -0.48 3.14 -4.53
C ALA A 74 -1.11 4.51 -4.22
N GLY A 75 -0.83 5.55 -5.01
CA GLY A 75 -1.36 6.91 -4.84
C GLY A 75 -2.87 7.03 -5.08
N PHE A 76 -3.38 6.31 -6.08
CA PHE A 76 -4.82 6.25 -6.39
C PHE A 76 -5.62 5.33 -5.47
N ALA A 77 -4.96 4.56 -4.59
CA ALA A 77 -5.64 3.58 -3.77
C ALA A 77 -6.57 4.20 -2.70
N ASN A 78 -7.84 4.41 -3.07
CA ASN A 78 -8.89 4.81 -2.13
C ASN A 78 -9.19 3.64 -1.16
N PRO A 79 -9.08 3.82 0.18
CA PRO A 79 -9.28 2.76 1.17
C PRO A 79 -10.64 2.07 1.10
N ARG A 80 -11.66 2.77 0.58
CA ARG A 80 -13.06 2.33 0.60
C ARG A 80 -13.49 1.48 -0.61
N SER A 81 -12.69 1.39 -1.68
CA SER A 81 -13.09 0.68 -2.89
C SER A 81 -12.48 -0.73 -2.99
N ARG A 82 -13.36 -1.75 -3.05
CA ARG A 82 -12.97 -3.16 -3.22
C ARG A 82 -12.10 -3.38 -4.47
N ASN A 83 -12.38 -2.67 -5.56
CA ASN A 83 -11.65 -2.78 -6.83
C ASN A 83 -10.18 -2.35 -6.69
N VAL A 84 -9.90 -1.31 -5.90
CA VAL A 84 -8.54 -0.85 -5.64
C VAL A 84 -7.74 -1.91 -4.88
N GLN A 85 -8.36 -2.60 -3.92
CA GLN A 85 -7.67 -3.63 -3.16
C GLN A 85 -7.39 -4.88 -3.98
N ILE A 86 -8.30 -5.25 -4.88
CA ILE A 86 -8.04 -6.30 -5.88
C ILE A 86 -6.88 -5.89 -6.80
N LEU A 87 -6.81 -4.62 -7.21
CA LEU A 87 -5.69 -4.14 -8.02
C LEU A 87 -4.37 -4.20 -7.23
N LEU A 88 -4.35 -3.76 -5.97
CA LEU A 88 -3.18 -3.90 -5.09
C LEU A 88 -2.73 -5.35 -4.95
N LEU A 89 -3.69 -6.28 -4.79
CA LEU A 89 -3.43 -7.71 -4.76
C LEU A 89 -2.73 -8.17 -6.05
N LEU A 90 -3.32 -7.89 -7.22
CA LEU A 90 -2.76 -8.28 -8.51
C LEU A 90 -1.36 -7.71 -8.75
N VAL A 91 -1.16 -6.43 -8.43
CA VAL A 91 0.14 -5.76 -8.60
C VAL A 91 1.18 -6.35 -7.65
N SER A 92 0.82 -6.58 -6.38
CA SER A 92 1.72 -7.22 -5.44
C SER A 92 2.10 -8.64 -5.86
N SER A 93 1.17 -9.43 -6.40
CA SER A 93 1.46 -10.75 -6.99
C SER A 93 2.44 -10.65 -8.16
N ALA A 94 2.20 -9.74 -9.10
CA ALA A 94 3.07 -9.54 -10.25
C ALA A 94 4.48 -9.09 -9.82
N ALA A 95 4.56 -8.18 -8.85
CA ALA A 95 5.82 -7.68 -8.31
C ALA A 95 6.62 -8.78 -7.62
N VAL A 96 5.99 -9.64 -6.80
CA VAL A 96 6.67 -10.79 -6.17
C VAL A 96 7.27 -11.70 -7.23
N LEU A 97 6.46 -12.10 -8.22
CA LEU A 97 6.92 -13.00 -9.28
C LEU A 97 8.09 -12.39 -10.04
N PHE A 98 8.02 -11.10 -10.35
CA PHE A 98 9.09 -10.39 -11.04
C PHE A 98 10.38 -10.33 -10.21
N PHE A 99 10.31 -9.81 -8.97
CA PHE A 99 11.50 -9.62 -8.15
C PHE A 99 12.13 -10.93 -7.69
N GLU A 100 11.35 -11.95 -7.36
CA GLU A 100 11.88 -13.27 -6.98
C GLU A 100 12.55 -13.96 -8.18
N SER A 101 11.90 -13.97 -9.35
CA SER A 101 12.50 -14.56 -10.56
C SER A 101 13.77 -13.82 -10.96
N TYR A 102 13.78 -12.49 -10.82
CA TYR A 102 14.94 -11.67 -11.13
C TYR A 102 16.06 -11.86 -10.10
N ALA A 103 15.75 -12.00 -8.81
CA ALA A 103 16.73 -12.31 -7.77
C ALA A 103 17.39 -13.68 -8.02
N ALA A 104 16.60 -14.71 -8.35
CA ALA A 104 17.12 -16.02 -8.72
C ALA A 104 18.01 -15.98 -9.97
N TYR A 105 17.62 -15.19 -10.98
CA TYR A 105 18.45 -14.96 -12.17
C TYR A 105 19.78 -14.28 -11.80
N LEU A 106 19.75 -13.20 -11.02
CA LEU A 106 20.96 -12.48 -10.60
C LEU A 106 21.88 -13.34 -9.74
N TYR A 107 21.34 -14.20 -8.88
CA TYR A 107 22.12 -15.12 -8.05
C TYR A 107 22.97 -16.08 -8.88
N SER A 108 22.52 -16.43 -10.08
CA SER A 108 23.25 -17.33 -10.99
C SER A 108 24.14 -16.62 -12.02
N THR A 109 23.99 -15.30 -12.19
CA THR A 109 24.63 -14.56 -13.29
C THR A 109 25.61 -13.48 -12.84
N VAL A 110 25.43 -12.94 -11.63
CA VAL A 110 26.26 -11.85 -11.10
C VAL A 110 27.24 -12.41 -10.06
N PRO A 111 28.50 -11.94 -10.03
CA PRO A 111 29.44 -12.30 -8.97
C PRO A 111 28.87 -11.93 -7.59
N LEU A 112 28.84 -12.88 -6.66
CA LEU A 112 28.31 -12.70 -5.30
C LEU A 112 29.30 -11.99 -4.35
N GLU A 113 30.03 -11.01 -4.89
CA GLU A 113 31.05 -10.26 -4.17
C GLU A 113 30.84 -8.75 -4.35
N GLY A 114 31.15 -7.99 -3.31
CA GLY A 114 31.05 -6.52 -3.33
C GLY A 114 29.66 -6.01 -3.74
N ARG A 115 29.62 -5.22 -4.82
CA ARG A 115 28.39 -4.57 -5.32
C ARG A 115 27.37 -5.56 -5.91
N GLY A 116 27.83 -6.70 -6.43
CA GLY A 116 26.94 -7.73 -6.98
C GLY A 116 26.09 -8.40 -5.89
N LEU A 117 26.71 -8.73 -4.76
CA LEU A 117 26.00 -9.23 -3.58
C LEU A 117 24.96 -8.24 -3.06
N LEU A 118 25.31 -6.95 -2.97
CA LEU A 118 24.38 -5.91 -2.55
C LEU A 118 23.19 -5.77 -3.51
N PHE A 119 23.41 -5.94 -4.81
CA PHE A 119 22.34 -5.89 -5.80
C PHE A 119 21.38 -7.08 -5.67
N VAL A 120 21.91 -8.29 -5.54
CA VAL A 120 21.12 -9.52 -5.30
C VAL A 120 20.34 -9.42 -3.98
N ALA A 121 20.99 -8.92 -2.92
CA ALA A 121 20.34 -8.73 -1.64
C ALA A 121 19.21 -7.68 -1.72
N ALA A 122 19.43 -6.57 -2.43
CA ALA A 122 18.42 -5.54 -2.62
C ALA A 122 17.19 -6.10 -3.36
N THR A 123 17.38 -6.84 -4.46
CA THR A 123 16.27 -7.45 -5.21
C THR A 123 15.52 -8.49 -4.38
N GLN A 124 16.24 -9.29 -3.56
CA GLN A 124 15.61 -10.22 -2.62
C GLN A 124 14.79 -9.51 -1.54
N ILE A 125 15.31 -8.41 -0.98
CA ILE A 125 14.59 -7.59 0.01
C ILE A 125 13.30 -7.03 -0.63
N LEU A 126 13.35 -6.59 -1.88
CA LEU A 126 12.15 -6.16 -2.59
C LEU A 126 11.13 -7.28 -2.75
N ALA A 127 11.56 -8.49 -3.15
CA ALA A 127 10.68 -9.65 -3.26
C ALA A 127 9.94 -9.91 -1.94
N ILE A 128 10.65 -9.84 -0.80
CA ILE A 128 10.07 -10.00 0.53
C ILE A 128 9.06 -8.89 0.85
N ILE A 129 9.40 -7.62 0.58
CA ILE A 129 8.51 -6.47 0.79
C ILE A 129 7.20 -6.65 0.02
N PHE A 130 7.29 -7.02 -1.27
CA PHE A 130 6.11 -7.24 -2.10
C PHE A 130 5.33 -8.51 -1.69
N PHE A 131 6.00 -9.53 -1.16
CA PHE A 131 5.34 -10.71 -0.60
C PHE A 131 4.51 -10.37 0.64
N LEU A 132 5.06 -9.56 1.54
CA LEU A 132 4.31 -9.04 2.68
C LEU A 132 3.14 -8.16 2.21
N ALA A 133 3.37 -7.32 1.19
CA ALA A 133 2.34 -6.46 0.64
C ALA A 133 1.18 -7.29 0.05
N LEU A 134 1.49 -8.39 -0.63
CA LEU A 134 0.55 -9.39 -1.14
C LEU A 134 -0.24 -10.04 -0.01
N TYR A 135 0.43 -10.50 1.04
CA TYR A 135 -0.21 -11.11 2.20
C TYR A 135 -1.24 -10.16 2.85
N PHE A 136 -0.83 -8.91 3.11
CA PHE A 136 -1.74 -7.92 3.72
C PHE A 136 -2.87 -7.51 2.77
N SER A 137 -2.60 -7.41 1.46
CA SER A 137 -3.64 -7.14 0.46
C SER A 137 -4.67 -8.27 0.42
N ALA A 138 -4.22 -9.53 0.41
CA ALA A 138 -5.10 -10.71 0.45
C ALA A 138 -5.95 -10.75 1.72
N LYS A 139 -5.37 -10.43 2.87
CA LYS A 139 -6.09 -10.35 4.15
C LYS A 139 -7.16 -9.26 4.12
N THR A 140 -6.86 -8.11 3.51
CA THR A 140 -7.80 -6.98 3.39
C THR A 140 -8.98 -7.36 2.48
N VAL A 141 -8.72 -7.93 1.30
CA VAL A 141 -9.77 -8.41 0.38
C VAL A 141 -10.66 -9.48 1.03
N ARG A 142 -10.06 -10.41 1.80
CA ARG A 142 -10.81 -11.41 2.58
C ARG A 142 -11.67 -10.79 3.67
N GLY A 143 -11.15 -9.79 4.39
CA GLY A 143 -11.92 -9.05 5.41
C GLY A 143 -13.10 -8.26 4.83
N MET A 144 -13.10 -8.02 3.52
CA MET A 144 -14.12 -7.27 2.80
C MET A 144 -15.22 -8.13 2.17
N SER A 145 -15.15 -9.46 2.27
CA SER A 145 -16.23 -10.32 1.77
C SER A 145 -17.53 -9.99 2.52
N PRO A 146 -18.59 -9.54 1.82
CA PRO A 146 -19.89 -9.38 2.44
C PRO A 146 -20.29 -10.73 3.04
N ARG A 147 -20.69 -10.75 4.32
CA ARG A 147 -21.47 -11.89 4.82
C ARG A 147 -22.65 -12.02 3.87
N ALA A 148 -22.76 -13.17 3.19
CA ALA A 148 -23.96 -13.53 2.47
C ALA A 148 -25.13 -13.35 3.44
N ARG A 149 -26.02 -12.42 3.10
CA ARG A 149 -27.35 -12.28 3.68
C ARG A 149 -28.33 -12.51 2.54
#